data_AF-A0A3A9AF88-F1
#
_entry.id   AF-A0A3A9AF88-F1
#
_cell.length_a   1.000
_cell.length_b   1.000
_cell.length_c   1.000
_cell.angle_alpha   90.00
_cell.angle_beta   90.00
_cell.angle_gamma   90.00
#
_symmetry.space_group_name_H-M   'P 1'
#
loop_
_entity.id
_entity.type
_entity.pdbx_description
1 polymer ?
#
loop_
_entity_poly.entity_id
_entity_poly.type
_entity_poly.pdbx_seq_one_letter_code
_entity_poly.pdbx_strand_id
1 'polypeptide(L)'
;MKKRATDQLFAELKVQAQERNLIKKDLVPLLLTPLVEKAIEALILNNLEEGILKDKILLKLVQRFDLTQEQAASYFRRFAGKQAEGY
;
A
#
# COMPACT_ATOMS: atom_id res chain seq x y z
N MET A 1 0.08 0.32 30.51
CA MET A 1 0.51 -0.35 29.26
C MET A 1 -0.11 0.37 28.08
N LYS A 2 0.68 0.91 27.13
CA LYS A 2 0.13 1.47 25.88
C LYS A 2 -0.45 0.31 25.06
N LYS A 3 -1.70 0.42 24.60
CA LYS A 3 -2.27 -0.55 23.66
C LYS A 3 -1.37 -0.62 22.42
N ARG A 4 -1.20 -1.81 21.84
CA ARG A 4 -0.48 -1.92 20.55
C ARG A 4 -1.29 -1.15 19.51
N ALA A 5 -0.60 -0.46 18.59
CA ALA A 5 -1.26 0.34 17.55
C ALA A 5 -2.26 -0.49 16.71
N THR A 6 -1.99 -1.79 16.57
CA THR A 6 -2.91 -2.76 15.95
C THR A 6 -4.23 -2.90 16.69
N ASP A 7 -4.21 -2.93 18.02
CA ASP A 7 -5.42 -3.12 18.84
C ASP A 7 -6.33 -1.89 18.79
N GLN A 8 -5.74 -0.70 18.69
CA GLN A 8 -6.52 0.54 18.46
C GLN A 8 -7.13 0.57 17.07
N LEU A 9 -6.35 0.24 16.03
CA LEU A 9 -6.84 0.20 14.65
C LEU A 9 -8.02 -0.77 14.49
N PHE A 10 -7.92 -1.97 15.07
CA PHE A 10 -9.01 -2.95 15.04
C PHE A 10 -10.26 -2.46 15.79
N ALA A 11 -10.10 -1.72 16.89
CA ALA A 11 -11.22 -1.16 17.64
C ALA A 11 -11.95 -0.07 16.83
N GLU A 12 -11.21 0.87 16.23
CA GLU A 12 -11.76 1.95 15.40
C GLU A 12 -12.48 1.40 14.16
N LEU A 13 -11.90 0.39 13.51
CA LEU A 13 -12.52 -0.26 12.36
C LEU A 13 -13.81 -1.00 12.72
N LYS A 14 -13.89 -1.58 13.92
CA LYS A 14 -15.11 -2.24 14.40
C LYS A 14 -16.25 -1.23 14.59
N VAL A 15 -15.93 -0.05 15.12
CA VAL A 15 -16.90 1.04 15.29
C VAL A 15 -17.39 1.54 13.94
N GLN A 16 -16.49 1.83 12.99
CA GLN A 16 -16.88 2.25 11.64
C GLN A 16 -17.71 1.20 10.90
N ALA A 17 -17.37 -0.08 11.08
CA ALA A 17 -18.13 -1.19 10.49
C ALA A 17 -19.58 -1.22 10.97
N GLN A 18 -19.80 -0.99 12.26
CA GLN A 18 -21.14 -0.94 12.85
C GLN A 18 -21.92 0.29 12.38
N GLU A 19 -21.29 1.47 12.36
CA GLU A 19 -21.93 2.72 11.89
C GLU A 19 -22.37 2.64 10.42
N ARG A 20 -21.60 1.92 9.60
CA ARG A 20 -21.83 1.80 8.15
C ARG A 20 -22.57 0.53 7.74
N ASN A 21 -23.03 -0.29 8.69
CA ASN A 21 -23.65 -1.60 8.44
C ASN A 21 -22.82 -2.50 7.49
N LEU A 22 -21.49 -2.48 7.63
CA LEU A 22 -20.58 -3.24 6.79
C LEU A 22 -20.59 -4.72 7.15
N ILE A 23 -20.61 -5.58 6.14
CA ILE A 23 -20.46 -7.03 6.34
C ILE A 23 -19.01 -7.45 6.11
N LYS A 24 -18.67 -8.69 6.49
CA LYS A 24 -17.28 -9.20 6.42
C LYS A 24 -16.60 -8.96 5.08
N LYS A 25 -17.31 -9.07 3.96
CA LYS A 25 -16.76 -8.84 2.61
C LYS A 25 -16.34 -7.38 2.39
N ASP A 26 -17.02 -6.42 3.02
CA ASP A 26 -16.75 -4.99 2.88
C ASP A 26 -15.57 -4.56 3.77
N LEU A 27 -15.31 -5.32 4.85
CA LEU A 27 -14.18 -5.11 5.75
C LEU A 27 -12.84 -5.55 5.14
N VAL A 28 -12.86 -6.52 4.23
CA VAL A 28 -11.64 -7.06 3.61
C VAL A 28 -10.90 -5.96 2.81
N PRO A 29 -11.54 -5.19 1.91
CA PRO A 29 -10.89 -4.05 1.26
C PRO A 29 -10.43 -2.97 2.25
N LEU A 30 -11.23 -2.65 3.27
CA LEU A 30 -10.86 -1.63 4.27
C LEU A 30 -9.61 -1.98 5.06
N LEU A 31 -9.39 -3.28 5.30
CA LEU A 31 -8.24 -3.80 6.02
C LEU A 31 -7.03 -4.03 5.11
N LEU A 32 -7.26 -4.68 3.96
CA LEU A 32 -6.17 -5.15 3.09
C LEU A 32 -5.64 -4.04 2.19
N THR A 33 -6.48 -3.14 1.68
CA THR A 33 -6.02 -2.08 0.78
C THR A 33 -4.96 -1.19 1.43
N PRO A 34 -5.13 -0.66 2.66
CA PRO A 34 -4.08 0.14 3.30
C PRO A 34 -2.79 -0.64 3.59
N LEU A 35 -2.89 -1.95 3.86
CA LEU A 35 -1.72 -2.81 4.08
C LEU A 35 -0.95 -3.04 2.78
N VAL A 36 -1.67 -3.29 1.68
CA VAL A 36 -1.09 -3.47 0.35
C VAL A 36 -0.43 -2.16 -0.10
N GLU A 37 -1.09 -1.01 0.09
CA GLU A 37 -0.50 0.30 -0.25
C GLU A 37 0.82 0.55 0.50
N LYS A 38 0.88 0.26 1.79
CA LYS A 38 2.12 0.41 2.58
C LYS A 38 3.23 -0.54 2.11
N ALA A 39 2.88 -1.77 1.73
CA ALA A 39 3.85 -2.74 1.22
C ALA A 39 4.41 -2.30 -0.14
N ILE A 40 3.56 -1.74 -1.01
CA ILE A 40 3.96 -1.16 -2.30
C ILE A 40 4.87 0.05 -2.09
N GLU A 41 4.49 0.98 -1.22
CA GLU A 41 5.27 2.17 -0.86
C GLU A 41 6.66 1.78 -0.35
N ALA A 42 6.73 0.87 0.63
CA ALA A 42 8.00 0.39 1.18
C ALA A 42 8.87 -0.27 0.10
N LEU A 43 8.28 -1.06 -0.81
CA LEU A 43 9.03 -1.65 -1.92
C LEU A 43 9.64 -0.58 -2.83
N ILE A 44 8.85 0.43 -3.21
CA ILE A 44 9.30 1.51 -4.09
C ILE A 44 10.43 2.29 -3.43
N LEU A 45 10.24 2.75 -2.19
CA LEU A 45 11.21 3.60 -1.48
C LEU A 45 12.54 2.85 -1.26
N ASN A 46 12.50 1.61 -0.78
CA ASN A 46 13.71 0.82 -0.57
C ASN A 46 14.48 0.59 -1.89
N ASN A 47 13.78 0.32 -2.99
CA ASN A 47 14.46 0.10 -4.28
C ASN A 47 15.02 1.42 -4.85
N LEU A 48 14.37 2.56 -4.62
CA LEU A 48 14.91 3.87 -4.99
C LEU A 48 16.16 4.22 -4.18
N GLU A 49 16.16 3.93 -2.87
CA GLU A 49 17.33 4.10 -1.99
C GLU A 49 18.50 3.21 -2.43
N GLU A 50 18.22 2.00 -2.91
CA GLU A 50 19.22 1.08 -3.47
C GLU A 50 19.67 1.44 -4.90
N GLY A 51 19.14 2.50 -5.50
CA GLY A 51 19.50 2.92 -6.87
C GLY A 51 18.98 1.99 -7.97
N ILE A 52 17.92 1.23 -7.70
CA ILE A 52 17.34 0.29 -8.66
C ILE A 52 16.59 1.07 -9.75
N LEU A 53 16.84 0.70 -11.01
CA LEU A 53 16.18 1.29 -12.16
C LEU A 53 14.65 1.14 -12.08
N LYS A 54 13.95 2.21 -12.45
CA LYS A 54 12.48 2.29 -12.51
C LYS A 54 11.82 1.09 -13.17
N ASP A 55 12.28 0.66 -14.35
CA ASP A 55 11.70 -0.49 -15.05
C ASP A 55 11.76 -1.78 -14.23
N LYS A 56 12.83 -1.98 -13.44
CA LYS A 56 12.95 -3.13 -12.53
C LYS A 56 12.01 -3.01 -11.34
N ILE A 57 11.77 -1.79 -10.84
CA ILE A 57 10.81 -1.53 -9.76
C ILE A 57 9.39 -1.82 -10.25
N LEU A 58 9.02 -1.30 -11.43
CA LEU A 58 7.72 -1.54 -12.06
C LEU A 58 7.48 -3.03 -12.29
N LEU A 59 8.49 -3.77 -12.79
CA LEU A 59 8.40 -5.22 -12.96
C LEU A 59 8.15 -5.95 -11.63
N LYS A 60 8.85 -5.56 -10.55
CA LYS A 60 8.62 -6.13 -9.21
C LYS A 60 7.21 -5.86 -8.70
N LEU A 61 6.65 -4.67 -8.98
CA LEU A 61 5.29 -4.31 -8.58
C LEU A 61 4.24 -5.19 -9.28
N VAL A 62 4.36 -5.33 -10.61
CA VAL A 62 3.50 -6.21 -11.41
C VAL A 62 3.56 -7.65 -10.90
N GLN A 63 4.76 -8.18 -10.66
CA GLN A 63 4.95 -9.59 -10.26
C GLN A 63 4.50 -9.89 -8.82
N ARG A 64 4.70 -8.96 -7.88
CA ARG A 64 4.50 -9.23 -6.44
C ARG A 64 3.12 -8.85 -5.93
N PHE A 65 2.44 -7.92 -6.60
CA PHE A 65 1.15 -7.39 -6.18
C PHE A 65 0.05 -7.63 -7.21
N ASP A 66 0.33 -8.43 -8.25
CA ASP A 66 -0.62 -8.75 -9.33
C ASP A 66 -1.21 -7.49 -9.98
N LEU A 67 -0.38 -6.47 -10.13
CA LEU A 67 -0.77 -5.18 -10.70
C LEU A 67 -0.61 -5.19 -12.21
N THR A 68 -1.47 -4.45 -12.91
CA THR A 68 -1.18 -4.08 -14.30
C THR A 68 0.00 -3.11 -14.37
N GLN A 69 0.64 -3.00 -15.54
CA GLN A 69 1.70 -2.02 -15.76
C GLN A 69 1.23 -0.59 -15.45
N GLU A 70 0.00 -0.25 -15.82
CA GLU A 70 -0.60 1.05 -15.55
C GLU A 70 -0.78 1.30 -14.05
N GLN A 71 -1.26 0.30 -13.30
CA GLN A 71 -1.40 0.39 -11.86
C GLN A 71 -0.03 0.52 -11.17
N ALA A 72 0.96 -0.27 -11.58
CA ALA A 72 2.32 -0.17 -11.08
C ALA A 72 2.92 1.22 -11.33
N ALA A 73 2.73 1.77 -12.52
CA ALA A 73 3.20 3.12 -12.87
C ALA A 73 2.50 4.21 -12.05
N SER A 74 1.20 4.06 -11.80
CA SER A 74 0.42 4.97 -10.96
C SER A 74 0.94 4.98 -9.52
N TYR A 75 1.16 3.81 -8.93
CA TYR A 75 1.73 3.69 -7.59
C TYR A 75 3.17 4.23 -7.51
N PHE A 76 4.00 3.92 -8.51
CA PHE A 76 5.35 4.46 -8.60
C PHE A 76 5.32 5.99 -8.62
N ARG A 77 4.49 6.59 -9.48
CA ARG A 77 4.35 8.05 -9.55
C ARG A 77 3.86 8.66 -8.24
N ARG A 78 2.92 8.01 -7.56
CA ARG A 78 2.36 8.48 -6.29
C ARG A 78 3.40 8.47 -5.16
N PHE A 79 4.21 7.42 -5.05
CA PHE A 79 5.10 7.21 -3.90
C PHE A 79 6.55 7.65 -4.13
N ALA A 80 7.04 7.67 -5.38
CA ALA A 80 8.41 8.11 -5.68
C ALA A 80 8.62 9.62 -5.52
N GLY A 81 7.55 10.43 -5.41
CA GLY A 81 7.64 11.87 -5.19
C GLY A 81 8.57 12.57 -6.18
N LYS A 82 9.45 13.47 -5.67
CA LYS A 82 10.45 14.19 -6.49
C LYS A 82 11.60 13.30 -6.99
N GLN A 83 11.81 12.11 -6.42
CA GLN A 83 12.86 11.20 -6.87
C GLN A 83 12.55 10.60 -8.25
N ALA A 84 11.30 10.67 -8.70
CA ALA A 84 10.91 10.28 -10.06
C ALA A 84 11.46 11.21 -11.16
N GLU A 85 11.89 12.44 -10.84
CA GLU A 85 12.37 13.40 -11.85
C GLU A 85 13.80 13.08 -12.36
N GLY A 86 14.52 12.17 -11.68
CA GLY A 86 15.82 11.67 -12.10
C GLY A 86 15.84 10.29 -12.77
N TYR A 87 14.66 9.69 -13.03
CA TYR A 87 14.50 8.29 -13.51
C TYR A 87 13.54 8.10 -14.70
#